data_AF-A0A0K9PGI9-F1
#
_entry.id   AF-A0A0K9PGI9-F1
#
_cell.length_a   1.000
_cell.length_b   1.000
_cell.length_c   1.000
_cell.angle_alpha   90.00
_cell.angle_beta   90.00
_cell.angle_gamma   90.00
#
_symmetry.space_group_name_H-M   'P 1'
#
loop_
_entity.id
_entity.type
_entity.pdbx_description
1 polymer ?
#
loop_
_entity_poly.entity_id
_entity_poly.type
_entity_poly.pdbx_seq_one_letter_code
_entity_poly.pdbx_strand_id
1 'polypeptide(L)'
;MMKLVKLDELPEGCISHIISLTTPKDACVCAAISTAFHSAADSDSTWNEFLPSDYQGVLSKAVNPVHFSSKKDLFFQLCCPLLVDEGKSSFMLEKSTGYKCFMLSVEKLNIVWGDKPQYWSWYPLPQSRFFFTSCNLNTTSFSICSDTFDKICKYKYRGDLTYVYEQHFL
;
A
#
# COMPACT_ATOMS: atom_id res chain seq x y z
N MET A 1 3.62 15.73 45.88
CA MET A 1 4.76 15.00 45.28
C MET A 1 4.24 14.35 44.01
N MET A 2 4.59 14.86 42.82
CA MET A 2 4.18 14.23 41.55
C MET A 2 5.05 13.00 41.32
N LYS A 3 4.44 11.82 41.16
CA LYS A 3 5.14 10.60 40.78
C LYS A 3 5.44 10.68 39.28
N LEU A 4 6.70 10.60 38.90
CA LEU A 4 7.09 10.36 37.51
C LEU A 4 6.81 8.88 37.23
N VAL A 5 5.82 8.58 36.38
CA VAL A 5 5.56 7.22 35.91
C VAL A 5 6.38 7.01 34.65
N LYS A 6 7.16 5.92 34.60
CA LYS A 6 7.88 5.55 33.37
C LYS A 6 6.89 5.00 32.36
N LEU A 7 7.13 5.27 31.07
CA LEU A 7 6.23 4.83 30.01
C LEU A 7 6.13 3.29 29.94
N ASP A 8 7.23 2.63 30.32
CA ASP A 8 7.43 1.19 30.44
C ASP A 8 6.61 0.54 31.57
N GLU A 9 6.12 1.33 32.52
CA GLU A 9 5.31 0.87 33.67
C GLU A 9 3.81 0.95 33.39
N LEU A 10 3.41 1.46 32.22
CA LEU A 10 2.01 1.48 31.81
C LEU A 10 1.52 0.06 31.47
N PRO A 11 0.20 -0.20 31.61
CA PRO A 11 -0.39 -1.42 31.08
C PRO A 11 -0.10 -1.57 29.57
N GLU A 12 0.16 -2.78 29.12
CA GLU A 12 0.49 -3.09 27.73
C GLU A 12 -0.52 -2.51 26.73
N GLY A 13 -1.82 -2.56 27.05
CA GLY A 13 -2.87 -1.98 26.21
C GLY A 13 -2.73 -0.46 26.01
N CYS A 14 -2.27 0.28 27.03
CA CYS A 14 -2.00 1.71 26.90
C CYS A 14 -0.79 1.96 26.01
N ILE A 15 0.27 1.16 26.15
CA ILE A 15 1.47 1.27 25.31
C ILE A 15 1.11 0.92 23.86
N SER A 16 0.36 -0.16 23.63
CA SER A 16 -0.12 -0.59 22.30
C SER A 16 -0.96 0.50 21.65
N HIS A 17 -1.89 1.12 22.40
CA HIS A 17 -2.68 2.22 21.88
C HIS A 17 -1.84 3.46 21.54
N ILE A 18 -0.84 3.80 22.34
CA ILE A 18 0.07 4.92 22.01
C ILE A 18 0.85 4.60 20.73
N ILE A 19 1.40 3.39 20.61
CA ILE A 19 2.15 2.95 19.42
C ILE A 19 1.26 2.93 18.18
N SER A 20 0.00 2.49 18.30
CA SER A 20 -0.93 2.40 17.17
C SER A 20 -1.28 3.78 16.58
N LEU A 21 -1.06 4.87 17.33
CA LEU A 21 -1.22 6.25 16.86
C LEU A 21 0.03 6.81 16.16
N THR A 22 1.10 6.01 16.05
CA THR A 22 2.34 6.38 15.37
C THR A 22 2.41 5.78 13.95
N THR A 23 3.60 5.64 13.38
CA THR A 23 3.79 4.95 12.10
C THR A 23 4.25 3.50 12.28
N PRO A 24 4.03 2.61 11.30
CA PRO A 24 4.58 1.25 11.32
C PRO A 24 6.10 1.22 11.52
N LYS A 25 6.80 2.23 11.01
CA LYS A 25 8.24 2.41 11.22
C LYS A 25 8.56 2.72 12.68
N ASP A 26 7.82 3.63 13.30
CA ASP A 26 8.02 3.99 14.70
C ASP A 26 7.68 2.82 15.63
N ALA A 27 6.66 2.04 15.32
CA ALA A 27 6.35 0.81 16.05
C ALA A 27 7.51 -0.19 16.04
N CYS A 28 8.18 -0.37 14.89
CA CYS A 28 9.39 -1.20 14.82
C CYS A 28 10.53 -0.65 15.69
N VAL A 29 10.69 0.67 15.78
CA VAL A 29 11.69 1.31 16.65
C VAL A 29 11.32 1.11 18.12
N CYS A 30 10.04 1.31 18.47
CA CYS A 30 9.50 1.06 19.81
C CYS A 30 9.77 -0.37 20.28
N ALA A 31 9.59 -1.36 19.40
CA ALA A 31 9.83 -2.76 19.74
C ALA A 31 11.27 -3.05 20.25
N ALA A 32 12.25 -2.22 19.88
CA ALA A 32 13.64 -2.37 20.30
C ALA A 32 13.99 -1.68 21.64
N ILE A 33 13.06 -0.92 22.25
CA ILE A 33 13.32 -0.12 23.45
C ILE A 33 13.37 -0.99 24.71
N SER A 34 12.34 -1.80 24.94
CA SER A 34 12.23 -2.69 26.10
C SER A 34 11.24 -3.83 25.84
N THR A 35 11.18 -4.82 26.73
CA THR A 35 10.28 -5.98 26.58
C THR A 35 8.80 -5.60 26.61
N ALA A 36 8.42 -4.61 27.41
CA ALA A 36 7.06 -4.09 27.46
C ALA A 36 6.65 -3.44 26.12
N PHE A 37 7.54 -2.62 25.55
CA PHE A 37 7.32 -2.04 24.23
C PHE A 37 7.35 -3.09 23.12
N HIS A 38 8.22 -4.09 23.20
CA HIS A 38 8.24 -5.19 22.24
C HIS A 38 6.90 -5.91 22.19
N SER A 39 6.36 -6.33 23.34
CA SER A 39 5.05 -7.00 23.40
C SER A 39 3.94 -6.12 22.83
N ALA A 40 3.87 -4.86 23.26
CA ALA A 40 2.88 -3.91 22.81
C ALA A 40 2.99 -3.60 21.30
N ALA A 41 4.20 -3.41 20.79
CA ALA A 41 4.48 -3.12 19.38
C ALA A 41 4.16 -4.30 18.46
N ASP A 42 4.27 -5.53 18.95
CA ASP A 42 4.02 -6.75 18.16
C ASP A 42 2.57 -7.24 18.25
N SER A 43 1.75 -6.61 19.10
CA SER A 43 0.35 -6.97 19.30
C SER A 43 -0.53 -6.69 18.07
N ASP A 44 -1.49 -7.59 17.80
CA ASP A 44 -2.46 -7.41 16.71
C ASP A 44 -3.36 -6.18 16.90
N SER A 45 -3.56 -5.69 18.12
CA SER A 45 -4.26 -4.43 18.36
C SER A 45 -3.51 -3.25 17.72
N THR A 46 -2.19 -3.22 17.85
CA THR A 46 -1.35 -2.18 17.23
C THR A 46 -1.40 -2.27 15.71
N TRP A 47 -1.16 -3.46 15.15
CA TRP A 47 -1.08 -3.65 13.69
C TRP A 47 -2.43 -3.57 12.99
N ASN A 48 -3.54 -3.70 13.72
CA ASN A 48 -4.88 -3.43 13.19
C ASN A 48 -5.02 -1.98 12.70
N GLU A 49 -4.49 -1.03 13.46
CA GLU A 49 -4.60 0.40 13.12
C GLU A 49 -3.70 0.80 11.95
N PHE A 50 -2.62 0.04 11.70
CA PHE A 50 -1.73 0.24 10.58
C PHE A 50 -2.22 -0.38 9.27
N LEU A 51 -3.11 -1.37 9.36
CA LEU A 51 -3.72 -1.96 8.18
C LEU A 51 -4.85 -1.05 7.67
N PRO A 52 -5.02 -0.91 6.35
CA PRO A 52 -6.18 -0.22 5.81
C PRO A 52 -7.47 -0.89 6.26
N SER A 53 -8.49 -0.12 6.65
CA SER A 53 -9.78 -0.68 7.11
C SER A 53 -10.45 -1.58 6.07
N ASP A 54 -10.16 -1.38 4.78
CA ASP A 54 -10.63 -2.15 3.63
C ASP A 54 -9.73 -3.34 3.25
N TYR A 55 -8.72 -3.70 4.05
CA TYR A 55 -7.76 -4.75 3.69
C TYR A 55 -8.43 -6.09 3.33
N GLN A 56 -9.51 -6.46 4.01
CA GLN A 56 -10.25 -7.69 3.70
C GLN A 56 -10.86 -7.66 2.29
N GLY A 57 -11.35 -6.49 1.85
CA GLY A 57 -11.84 -6.28 0.49
C GLY A 57 -10.71 -6.42 -0.52
N VAL A 58 -9.51 -5.92 -0.22
CA VAL A 58 -8.32 -6.12 -1.06
C VAL A 58 -7.95 -7.61 -1.14
N LEU A 59 -7.93 -8.32 -0.02
CA LEU A 59 -7.62 -9.76 0.03
C LEU A 59 -8.65 -10.59 -0.76
N SER A 60 -9.93 -10.22 -0.72
CA SER A 60 -10.97 -10.92 -1.49
C SER A 60 -10.79 -10.80 -3.01
N LYS A 61 -10.08 -9.76 -3.47
CA LYS A 61 -9.78 -9.49 -4.89
C LYS A 61 -8.42 -10.02 -5.31
N ALA A 62 -7.66 -10.61 -4.39
CA ALA A 62 -6.34 -11.15 -4.65
C ALA A 62 -6.43 -12.33 -5.61
N VAL A 63 -5.54 -12.36 -6.61
CA VAL A 63 -5.45 -13.48 -7.55
C VAL A 63 -5.05 -14.77 -6.85
N ASN A 64 -4.17 -14.66 -5.84
CA ASN A 64 -3.73 -15.77 -5.02
C ASN A 64 -4.13 -15.53 -3.55
N PRO A 65 -4.59 -16.57 -2.82
CA PRO A 65 -4.86 -16.47 -1.40
C PRO A 65 -3.63 -16.01 -0.61
N VAL A 66 -3.85 -15.12 0.35
CA VAL A 66 -2.81 -14.62 1.26
C VAL A 66 -3.03 -15.28 2.62
N HIS A 67 -2.05 -16.04 3.07
CA HIS A 67 -2.07 -16.71 4.38
C HIS A 67 -1.14 -15.99 5.35
N PHE A 68 -1.64 -15.62 6.52
CA PHE A 68 -0.89 -14.90 7.54
C PHE A 68 -1.22 -15.43 8.93
N SER A 69 -0.25 -15.31 9.83
CA SER A 69 -0.32 -15.78 11.21
C SER A 69 -0.63 -14.67 12.23
N SER A 70 -0.38 -13.41 11.86
CA SER A 70 -0.66 -12.20 12.64
C SER A 70 -0.94 -11.02 11.72
N LYS A 71 -1.48 -9.92 12.26
CA LYS A 71 -1.68 -8.68 11.48
C LYS A 71 -0.36 -8.01 11.10
N LYS A 72 0.66 -8.17 11.94
CA LYS A 72 2.03 -7.75 11.61
C LYS A 72 2.57 -8.50 10.38
N ASP A 73 2.44 -9.82 10.39
CA ASP A 73 2.81 -10.68 9.25
C ASP A 73 2.06 -10.25 7.98
N LEU A 74 0.74 -10.06 8.06
CA LEU A 74 -0.07 -9.54 6.96
C LEU A 74 0.45 -8.19 6.44
N PHE A 75 0.75 -7.23 7.32
CA PHE A 75 1.26 -5.92 6.91
C PHE A 75 2.55 -6.05 6.09
N PHE A 76 3.50 -6.87 6.55
CA PHE A 76 4.76 -7.10 5.84
C PHE A 76 4.57 -7.84 4.51
N GLN A 77 3.62 -8.77 4.43
CA GLN A 77 3.26 -9.41 3.17
C GLN A 77 2.65 -8.42 2.18
N LEU A 78 1.78 -7.51 2.66
CA LEU A 78 1.18 -6.45 1.85
C LEU A 78 2.18 -5.35 1.46
N CYS A 79 3.35 -5.26 2.11
CA CYS A 79 4.45 -4.41 1.64
C CYS A 79 5.11 -4.96 0.36
N CYS A 80 4.82 -6.21 0.00
CA CYS A 80 5.18 -6.78 -1.29
C CYS A 80 3.98 -6.67 -2.25
N PRO A 81 4.23 -6.48 -3.57
CA PRO A 81 3.13 -6.30 -4.51
C PRO A 81 2.23 -7.53 -4.64
N LEU A 82 0.95 -7.33 -4.37
CA LEU A 82 -0.13 -8.31 -4.49
C LEU A 82 -0.95 -8.02 -5.75
N LEU A 83 -1.06 -8.98 -6.67
CA LEU A 83 -1.94 -8.84 -7.83
C LEU A 83 -3.40 -8.96 -7.39
N VAL A 84 -4.20 -7.98 -7.78
CA VAL A 84 -5.63 -7.89 -7.49
C VAL A 84 -6.42 -7.52 -8.75
N ASP A 85 -7.74 -7.68 -8.70
CA ASP A 85 -8.65 -7.39 -9.81
C ASP A 85 -8.26 -8.14 -11.08
N GLU A 86 -8.27 -9.49 -11.02
CA GLU A 86 -7.92 -10.37 -12.15
C GLU A 86 -6.50 -10.15 -12.70
N GLY A 87 -5.61 -9.59 -11.88
CA GLY A 87 -4.24 -9.28 -12.28
C GLY A 87 -4.10 -7.98 -13.08
N LYS A 88 -5.17 -7.17 -13.20
CA LYS A 88 -5.14 -5.86 -13.86
C LYS A 88 -4.65 -4.74 -12.95
N SER A 89 -4.39 -5.02 -11.69
CA SER A 89 -3.74 -4.07 -10.78
C SER A 89 -2.88 -4.79 -9.75
N SER A 90 -1.93 -4.07 -9.17
CA SER A 90 -1.14 -4.56 -8.04
C SER A 90 -1.28 -3.62 -6.85
N PHE A 91 -1.67 -4.16 -5.72
CA PHE A 91 -1.75 -3.47 -4.43
C PHE A 91 -0.46 -3.66 -3.63
N MET A 92 -0.02 -2.64 -2.93
CA MET A 92 0.99 -2.76 -1.88
C MET A 92 0.86 -1.65 -0.85
N LEU A 93 1.40 -1.87 0.35
CA LEU A 93 1.56 -0.85 1.39
C LEU A 93 2.93 -0.20 1.30
N GLU A 94 2.98 1.11 1.55
CA GLU A 94 4.22 1.83 1.74
C GLU A 94 4.80 1.51 3.12
N LYS A 95 6.00 0.93 3.16
CA LYS A 95 6.57 0.32 4.37
C LYS A 95 6.68 1.26 5.58
N SER A 96 6.88 2.56 5.35
CA SER A 96 7.14 3.49 6.46
C SER A 96 5.86 4.06 7.04
N THR A 97 4.88 4.32 6.18
CA THR A 97 3.65 5.05 6.51
C THR A 97 2.40 4.16 6.56
N GLY A 98 2.43 2.98 5.93
CA GLY A 98 1.24 2.13 5.75
C GLY A 98 0.30 2.61 4.64
N TYR A 99 0.70 3.59 3.82
CA TYR A 99 -0.18 4.10 2.77
C TYR A 99 -0.43 3.09 1.65
N LYS A 100 -1.67 3.08 1.16
CA LYS A 100 -2.07 2.26 0.01
C LYS A 100 -1.40 2.77 -1.27
N CYS A 101 -0.76 1.84 -1.97
CA CYS A 101 -0.16 2.08 -3.28
C CYS A 101 -0.76 1.09 -4.28
N PHE A 102 -1.30 1.62 -5.37
CA PHE A 102 -1.78 0.82 -6.48
C PHE A 102 -0.91 1.05 -7.70
N MET A 103 -0.62 -0.03 -8.40
CA MET A 103 -0.15 0.01 -9.78
C MET A 103 -1.27 -0.49 -10.66
N LEU A 104 -1.61 0.26 -11.69
CA LEU A 104 -2.67 -0.11 -12.60
C LEU A 104 -2.06 -0.62 -13.90
N SER A 105 -2.62 -1.70 -14.44
CA SER A 105 -2.38 -2.06 -15.84
C SER A 105 -2.96 -0.97 -16.72
N VAL A 106 -2.44 -0.87 -17.94
CA VAL A 106 -2.94 0.15 -18.87
C VAL A 106 -4.39 -0.11 -19.29
N GLU A 107 -4.87 -1.36 -19.20
CA GLU A 107 -6.28 -1.71 -19.41
C GLU A 107 -7.23 -1.07 -18.40
N LYS A 108 -6.74 -0.74 -17.19
CA LYS A 108 -7.51 -0.04 -16.15
C LYS A 108 -7.40 1.49 -16.24
N LEU A 109 -6.65 2.00 -17.20
CA LEU A 109 -6.43 3.43 -17.40
C LEU A 109 -7.28 3.92 -18.57
N ASN A 110 -8.00 5.01 -18.36
CA ASN A 110 -8.59 5.77 -19.44
C ASN A 110 -7.57 6.82 -19.90
N ILE A 111 -6.89 6.50 -21.00
CA ILE A 111 -5.87 7.36 -21.61
C ILE A 111 -6.50 8.12 -22.77
N VAL A 112 -6.37 9.44 -22.75
CA VAL A 112 -6.81 10.29 -23.87
C VAL A 112 -6.10 9.85 -25.16
N TRP A 113 -6.91 9.52 -26.17
CA TRP A 113 -6.46 8.95 -27.45
C TRP A 113 -5.72 7.61 -27.36
N GLY A 114 -5.86 6.85 -26.27
CA GLY A 114 -5.26 5.51 -26.15
C GLY A 114 -5.67 4.54 -27.26
N ASP A 115 -6.87 4.72 -27.83
CA ASP A 115 -7.39 3.95 -28.96
C ASP A 115 -6.74 4.33 -30.31
N LYS A 116 -5.95 5.41 -30.36
CA LYS A 116 -5.36 5.92 -31.60
C LYS A 116 -3.93 5.39 -31.78
N PRO A 117 -3.70 4.46 -32.73
CA PRO A 117 -2.36 3.88 -32.96
C PRO A 117 -1.31 4.91 -33.44
N GLN A 118 -1.75 6.09 -33.89
CA GLN A 118 -0.86 7.22 -34.24
C GLN A 118 -0.19 7.88 -33.02
N TYR A 119 -0.71 7.64 -31.82
CA TYR A 119 -0.18 8.20 -30.56
C TYR A 119 0.34 7.11 -29.61
N TRP A 120 -0.29 5.93 -29.62
CA TRP A 120 0.01 4.84 -28.68
C TRP A 120 0.21 3.51 -29.41
N SER A 121 1.26 2.79 -29.03
CA SER A 121 1.46 1.40 -29.45
C SER A 121 1.46 0.47 -28.23
N TRP A 122 0.76 -0.64 -28.39
CA TRP A 122 0.52 -1.65 -27.36
C TRP A 122 1.35 -2.89 -27.66
N TYR A 123 2.18 -3.32 -26.71
CA TYR A 123 2.97 -4.54 -26.87
C TYR A 123 3.05 -5.32 -25.55
N PRO A 124 3.17 -6.65 -25.63
CA PRO A 124 3.44 -7.46 -24.45
C PRO A 124 4.87 -7.20 -23.96
N LEU A 125 5.03 -6.97 -22.66
CA LEU A 125 6.33 -6.87 -22.02
C LEU A 125 6.57 -8.10 -21.14
N PRO A 126 7.44 -9.04 -21.55
CA PRO A 126 7.69 -10.27 -20.79
C PRO A 126 8.21 -10.04 -19.36
N GLN A 127 8.82 -8.88 -19.11
CA GLN A 127 9.37 -8.49 -17.81
C GLN A 127 8.39 -7.67 -16.95
N SER A 128 7.25 -7.27 -17.53
CA SER A 128 6.21 -6.56 -16.80
C SER A 128 5.41 -7.55 -15.96
N ARG A 129 4.95 -7.10 -14.79
CA ARG A 129 3.99 -7.88 -14.00
C ARG A 129 2.58 -7.86 -14.60
N PHE A 130 2.35 -7.02 -15.61
CA PHE A 130 1.11 -6.94 -16.39
C PHE A 130 1.37 -7.42 -17.82
N PHE A 131 0.38 -8.10 -18.41
CA PHE A 131 0.51 -8.73 -19.72
C PHE A 131 0.73 -7.71 -20.85
N PHE A 132 0.11 -6.53 -20.78
CA PHE A 132 0.24 -5.46 -21.76
C PHE A 132 0.79 -4.17 -21.15
N THR A 133 1.56 -3.44 -21.96
CA THR A 133 2.13 -2.13 -21.64
C THR A 133 2.00 -1.18 -22.82
N SER A 134 2.10 0.13 -22.57
CA SER A 134 1.96 1.18 -23.58
C SER A 134 3.23 2.01 -23.71
N CYS A 135 3.69 2.25 -24.94
CA CYS A 135 4.66 3.31 -25.20
C CYS A 135 3.94 4.52 -25.83
N ASN A 136 4.21 5.71 -25.29
CA ASN A 136 3.81 6.95 -25.94
C ASN A 136 4.86 7.28 -27.02
N LEU A 137 4.41 7.42 -28.27
CA LEU A 137 5.33 7.58 -29.39
C LEU A 137 5.77 9.05 -29.62
N ASN A 138 5.08 10.05 -29.04
CA ASN A 138 5.20 11.45 -29.51
C ASN A 138 5.07 12.56 -28.44
N THR A 139 4.96 12.28 -27.14
CA THR A 139 4.64 13.30 -26.12
C THR A 139 5.34 13.08 -24.78
N THR A 140 5.79 14.17 -24.15
CA THR A 140 6.46 14.20 -22.83
C THR A 140 5.50 14.36 -21.64
N SER A 141 4.20 14.53 -21.91
CA SER A 141 3.15 14.63 -20.89
C SER A 141 1.81 14.18 -21.47
N PHE A 142 0.98 13.52 -20.66
CA PHE A 142 -0.37 13.08 -21.02
C PHE A 142 -1.21 12.97 -19.73
N SER A 143 -2.54 12.99 -19.87
CA SER A 143 -3.47 12.91 -18.74
C SER A 143 -4.06 11.51 -18.64
N ILE A 144 -4.12 10.98 -17.41
CA ILE A 144 -4.73 9.69 -17.08
C ILE A 144 -5.94 9.96 -16.19
N CYS A 145 -7.08 9.37 -16.53
CA CYS A 145 -8.18 9.19 -15.59
C CYS A 145 -8.28 7.69 -15.26
N SER A 146 -8.57 7.36 -14.00
CA SER A 146 -8.86 5.97 -13.60
C SER A 146 -10.23 5.93 -12.96
N ASP A 147 -11.07 5.01 -13.42
CA ASP A 147 -12.40 4.78 -12.85
C ASP A 147 -12.33 4.14 -11.45
N THR A 148 -11.13 3.80 -10.98
CA THR A 148 -10.92 3.12 -9.68
C THR A 148 -10.85 4.10 -8.50
N PHE A 149 -10.59 5.39 -8.73
CA PHE A 149 -10.35 6.35 -7.64
C PHE A 149 -11.11 7.68 -7.85
N ASP A 150 -11.91 8.07 -6.84
CA ASP A 150 -12.66 9.34 -6.83
C ASP A 150 -11.79 10.59 -6.58
N LYS A 151 -10.49 10.41 -6.25
CA LYS A 151 -9.58 11.50 -5.85
C LYS A 151 -8.31 11.53 -6.70
N ILE A 152 -7.70 12.72 -6.78
CA ILE A 152 -6.42 12.97 -7.48
C ILE A 152 -5.31 12.23 -6.74
N CYS A 153 -4.86 11.13 -7.32
CA CYS A 153 -3.67 10.43 -6.86
C CYS A 153 -2.42 11.04 -7.50
N LYS A 154 -1.31 11.06 -6.75
CA LYS A 154 -0.02 11.43 -7.33
C LYS A 154 0.45 10.29 -8.24
N TYR A 155 0.58 10.58 -9.52
CA TYR A 155 1.10 9.66 -10.51
C TYR A 155 2.63 9.71 -10.53
N LYS A 156 3.29 8.55 -10.37
CA LYS A 156 4.72 8.43 -10.63
C LYS A 156 4.95 7.49 -11.80
N TYR A 157 5.63 8.00 -12.83
CA TYR A 157 6.07 7.22 -13.98
C TYR A 157 7.34 6.46 -13.61
N ARG A 158 7.34 5.13 -13.79
CA ARG A 158 8.56 4.31 -13.76
C ARG A 158 8.49 3.31 -14.91
N GLY A 159 9.03 3.71 -16.07
CA GLY A 159 8.87 2.96 -17.31
C GLY A 159 7.43 3.06 -17.85
N ASP A 160 6.93 1.98 -18.48
CA ASP A 160 5.63 1.89 -19.14
C ASP A 160 4.43 1.72 -18.17
N LEU A 161 4.62 1.95 -16.86
CA LEU A 161 3.63 1.71 -15.80
C LEU A 161 3.40 2.94 -14.92
N THR A 162 2.14 3.13 -14.52
CA THR A 162 1.70 4.24 -13.67
C THR A 162 1.46 3.76 -12.23
N TYR A 163 2.06 4.47 -11.27
CA TYR A 163 1.85 4.27 -9.84
C TYR A 163 0.89 5.31 -9.30
N VAL A 164 -0.03 4.89 -8.45
CA VAL A 164 -1.10 5.68 -7.84
C VAL A 164 -0.96 5.56 -6.32
N TYR A 165 -0.65 6.67 -5.65
CA TYR A 165 -0.64 6.75 -4.18
C TYR A 165 -1.97 7.26 -3.68
N GLU A 166 -2.63 6.49 -2.81
CA GLU A 166 -3.85 6.88 -2.14
C GLU A 166 -3.53 7.23 -0.68
N GLN A 167 -3.48 8.53 -0.38
CA GLN A 167 -3.26 9.02 0.98
C GLN A 167 -4.62 9.24 1.65
N HIS A 168 -5.03 8.31 2.51
CA HIS A 168 -6.11 8.57 3.47
C HIS A 168 -5.49 9.18 4.72
N PHE A 169 -5.71 10.48 4.93
CA PHE A 169 -5.75 11.02 6.28
C PHE A 169 -7.19 10.91 6.74
N LEU A 170 -7.37 10.21 7.86
CA LEU A 170 -8.54 10.17 8.76
C LEU A 170 -9.91 10.53 8.16
#